data_AF-A0A8T8HUL6-F1
#
_entry.id   AF-A0A8T8HUL6-F1
#
_cell.length_a   1.000
_cell.length_b   1.000
_cell.length_c   1.000
_cell.angle_alpha   90.00
_cell.angle_beta   90.00
_cell.angle_gamma   90.00
#
_symmetry.space_group_name_H-M   'P 1'
#
loop_
_entity.id
_entity.type
_entity.pdbx_description
1 polymer ?
#
loop_
_entity_poly.entity_id
_entity_poly.type
_entity_poly.pdbx_seq_one_letter_code
_entity_poly.pdbx_strand_id
1 'polypeptide(L)' 'MPCPPQLAVLLRDHLRQFGADADGYLFRGVRDHGLFAESTYSRAWRKAREAVFTEEEYASPLARRAYQLRHAAVSTWLN' A
#
# COMPACT_ATOMS: atom_id res chain seq x y z
N MET A 1 -0.85 17.00 4.98
CA MET A 1 -1.17 16.31 3.71
C MET A 1 -2.66 16.05 3.66
N PRO A 2 -3.40 16.52 2.64
CA PRO A 2 -4.80 16.16 2.49
C PRO A 2 -4.94 14.66 2.20
N CYS A 3 -5.94 14.02 2.80
CA CYS A 3 -6.26 12.60 2.58
C CYS A 3 -7.46 12.50 1.63
N PRO A 4 -7.31 11.92 0.42
CA PRO A 4 -8.44 11.71 -0.47
C PRO A 4 -9.56 10.90 0.20
N PRO A 5 -10.85 11.18 -0.06
CA PRO A 5 -11.97 10.50 0.60
C PRO A 5 -11.90 8.97 0.49
N GLN A 6 -11.48 8.45 -0.66
CA GLN A 6 -11.35 7.02 -0.93
C GLN A 6 -10.28 6.38 -0.03
N LEU A 7 -9.13 7.04 0.13
CA LEU A 7 -8.08 6.58 1.05
C LEU A 7 -8.58 6.63 2.50
N ALA A 8 -9.30 7.69 2.88
CA ALA A 8 -9.86 7.82 4.22
C ALA A 8 -10.88 6.71 4.53
N VAL A 9 -11.67 6.24 3.56
CA VAL A 9 -12.57 5.09 3.73
C VAL A 9 -11.75 3.81 4.01
N LEU A 10 -10.78 3.49 3.16
CA LEU A 10 -9.95 2.29 3.31
C LEU A 10 -9.23 2.23 4.67
N LEU A 11 -8.65 3.36 5.11
CA LEU A 11 -7.97 3.43 6.40
C LEU A 11 -8.94 3.26 7.59
N ARG A 12 -10.15 3.82 7.50
CA ARG A 12 -11.17 3.66 8.54
C ARG A 12 -11.68 2.23 8.62
N ASP A 13 -11.88 1.56 7.49
CA ASP A 13 -12.33 0.17 7.47
C ASP A 13 -11.25 -0.77 8.01
N HIS A 14 -9.98 -0.53 7.65
CA HIS A 14 -8.84 -1.24 8.26
C HIS A 14 -8.80 -1.04 9.78
N LEU A 15 -8.96 0.21 10.25
CA LEU A 15 -8.99 0.52 11.68
C LEU A 15 -10.13 -0.19 12.42
N ARG A 16 -11.32 -0.25 11.84
CA ARG A 16 -12.47 -0.97 12.42
C ARG A 16 -12.20 -2.47 12.51
N GLN A 17 -11.52 -3.03 11.52
CA GLN A 17 -11.27 -4.47 11.44
C GLN A 17 -10.11 -4.93 12.33
N PHE A 18 -9.02 -4.16 12.39
CA PHE A 18 -7.77 -4.60 13.02
C PHE A 18 -7.34 -3.76 14.23
N GLY A 19 -7.92 -2.57 14.41
CA GLY A 19 -7.47 -1.59 15.40
C GLY A 19 -6.07 -1.04 15.12
N ALA A 20 -5.55 -0.27 16.08
CA ALA A 20 -4.15 0.12 16.18
C ALA A 20 -3.50 -0.58 17.38
N ASP A 21 -2.17 -0.68 17.44
CA ASP A 21 -1.49 -1.11 18.66
C ASP A 21 -1.39 0.01 19.71
N ALA A 22 -0.71 -0.29 20.82
CA ALA A 22 -0.45 0.65 21.90
C ALA A 22 0.33 1.90 21.45
N ASP A 23 1.15 1.77 20.41
CA ASP A 23 1.95 2.86 19.84
C ASP A 23 1.23 3.60 18.69
N GLY A 24 0.03 3.14 18.31
CA GLY A 24 -0.79 3.74 17.26
C GLY A 24 -0.49 3.27 15.83
N TYR A 25 0.31 2.21 15.64
CA TYR A 25 0.60 1.69 14.30
C TYR A 25 -0.63 0.99 13.69
N LEU A 26 -1.01 1.47 12.50
CA LEU A 26 -2.11 0.92 11.71
C LEU A 26 -1.75 -0.46 11.12
N PHE A 27 -0.52 -0.59 10.62
CA PHE A 27 -0.04 -1.81 9.98
C PHE A 27 1.12 -2.40 10.77
N ARG A 28 1.00 -3.67 11.11
CA ARG A 28 1.86 -4.33 12.11
C ARG A 28 2.28 -5.71 11.62
N GLY A 29 3.48 -6.13 12.01
CA GLY A 29 3.93 -7.50 11.81
C GLY A 29 3.13 -8.47 12.68
N VAL A 30 2.83 -9.66 12.16
CA VAL A 30 2.06 -10.70 12.86
C VAL A 30 2.83 -11.29 14.05
N ARG A 31 4.17 -11.19 14.06
CA ARG A 31 5.03 -11.84 15.06
C ARG A 31 5.39 -10.94 16.24
N ASP A 32 5.81 -9.71 15.99
CA ASP A 32 6.42 -8.87 17.04
C ASP A 32 5.58 -7.63 17.39
N HIS A 33 4.34 -7.55 16.91
CA HIS A 33 3.44 -6.39 17.04
C HIS A 33 4.03 -5.03 16.59
N GLY A 34 5.28 -4.97 16.14
CA GLY A 34 5.96 -3.77 15.63
C GLY A 34 5.98 -3.67 14.11
N LEU A 35 6.90 -2.84 13.60
CA LEU A 35 7.05 -2.57 12.17
C LEU A 35 7.32 -3.84 11.36
N PHE A 36 6.63 -4.01 10.24
CA PHE A 36 6.93 -5.10 9.32
C PHE A 36 8.20 -4.81 8.51
N ALA A 37 8.92 -5.88 8.13
CA ALA A 37 10.05 -5.78 7.21
C ALA A 37 9.61 -5.27 5.82
N GLU A 38 10.49 -4.53 5.15
CA GLU A 38 10.27 -3.99 3.79
C GLU A 38 9.76 -5.05 2.79
N SER A 39 10.27 -6.27 2.91
CA SER A 39 9.90 -7.42 2.10
C SER A 39 8.42 -7.81 2.25
N THR A 40 7.77 -7.46 3.36
CA THR A 40 6.35 -7.75 3.62
C THR A 40 5.45 -6.90 2.74
N TYR A 41 5.63 -5.57 2.73
CA TYR A 41 4.82 -4.73 1.84
C TYR A 41 5.18 -4.97 0.37
N SER A 42 6.45 -5.27 0.07
CA SER A 42 6.87 -5.60 -1.30
C SER A 42 6.14 -6.83 -1.84
N ARG A 43 5.96 -7.87 -1.01
CA ARG A 43 5.16 -9.06 -1.37
C ARG A 43 3.68 -8.73 -1.50
N ALA A 44 3.11 -7.93 -0.60
CA ALA A 44 1.72 -7.50 -0.69
C ALA A 44 1.47 -6.71 -1.98
N TRP A 45 2.40 -5.82 -2.35
CA TRP A 45 2.35 -5.06 -3.60
C TRP A 45 2.38 -5.96 -4.83
N ARG A 46 3.28 -6.95 -4.87
CA ARG A 46 3.35 -7.91 -5.98
C ARG A 46 2.03 -8.66 -6.16
N LYS A 47 1.42 -9.13 -5.06
CA LYS A 47 0.11 -9.80 -5.09
C LYS A 47 -0.99 -8.88 -5.59
N ALA A 48 -0.99 -7.61 -5.18
CA ALA A 48 -1.96 -6.64 -5.67
C ALA A 48 -1.83 -6.40 -7.19
N ARG A 49 -0.60 -6.30 -7.72
CA ARG A 49 -0.37 -6.22 -9.17
C ARG A 49 -0.90 -7.45 -9.89
N GLU A 50 -0.54 -8.64 -9.41
CA GLU A 50 -0.95 -9.92 -9.99
C GLU A 50 -2.49 -10.08 -10.03
N ALA A 51 -3.19 -9.55 -9.04
CA ALA A 51 -4.65 -9.63 -8.95
C ALA A 51 -5.41 -8.65 -9.86
N VAL A 52 -4.76 -7.57 -10.33
CA VAL A 52 -5.44 -6.45 -11.02
C VAL A 52 -4.95 -6.26 -12.44
N PHE A 53 -3.68 -6.53 -12.72
CA PHE A 53 -3.07 -6.34 -14.03
C PHE A 53 -3.33 -7.53 -14.96
N THR A 54 -3.34 -7.25 -16.26
CA THR A 54 -3.22 -8.33 -17.27
C THR A 54 -1.85 -9.01 -17.16
N GLU A 55 -1.70 -10.18 -17.78
CA GLU A 55 -0.42 -10.90 -17.79
C GLU A 55 0.71 -10.06 -18.41
N GLU A 56 0.40 -9.33 -19.49
CA GLU A 56 1.33 -8.44 -20.18
C GLU A 56 1.74 -7.25 -19.31
N GLU A 57 0.77 -6.60 -18.65
CA GLU A 57 1.01 -5.48 -17.74
C GLU A 57 1.82 -5.91 -16.51
N TYR A 58 1.52 -7.07 -15.95
CA TYR A 58 2.24 -7.62 -14.80
C TYR A 58 3.71 -7.94 -15.15
N ALA A 59 3.96 -8.51 -16.33
CA ALA A 59 5.30 -8.81 -16.84
C ALA A 59 6.09 -7.53 -17.21
N SER A 60 5.39 -6.44 -17.51
CA SER A 60 6.01 -5.16 -17.85
C SER A 60 6.68 -4.46 -16.64
N PRO A 61 7.52 -3.43 -16.87
CA PRO A 61 8.05 -2.58 -15.80
C PRO A 61 7.00 -1.74 -15.06
N LEU A 62 5.74 -1.73 -15.50
CA LEU A 62 4.67 -0.90 -14.94
C LEU A 62 4.47 -1.15 -13.45
N ALA A 63 4.66 -0.10 -12.66
CA ALA A 63 4.47 -0.09 -11.22
C ALA A 63 5.24 -1.22 -10.50
N ARG A 64 6.41 -1.63 -11.03
CA ARG A 64 7.20 -2.77 -10.55
C ARG A 64 7.56 -2.68 -9.05
N ARG A 65 7.68 -1.46 -8.53
CA ARG A 65 7.90 -1.16 -7.10
C ARG A 65 6.79 -0.23 -6.62
N ALA A 66 6.34 -0.42 -5.38
CA ALA A 66 5.32 0.45 -4.78
C ALA A 66 5.76 1.93 -4.78
N TYR A 67 7.06 2.20 -4.65
CA TYR A 67 7.60 3.55 -4.71
C TYR A 67 7.29 4.30 -6.02
N GLN A 68 7.07 3.58 -7.14
CA GLN A 68 6.67 4.21 -8.40
C GLN A 68 5.31 4.91 -8.32
N LEU A 69 4.43 4.51 -7.40
CA LEU A 69 3.17 5.23 -7.14
C LEU A 69 3.42 6.68 -6.68
N ARG A 70 4.48 6.90 -5.91
CA ARG A 70 4.85 8.26 -5.47
C ARG A 70 5.25 9.12 -6.66
N HIS A 71 6.04 8.56 -7.57
CA HIS A 71 6.42 9.25 -8.80
C HIS A 71 5.19 9.57 -9.67
N ALA A 72 4.32 8.59 -9.88
CA ALA A 72 3.09 8.77 -10.64
C ALA A 72 2.21 9.86 -10.04
N ALA A 73 1.98 9.85 -8.72
CA ALA A 73 1.16 10.86 -8.04
C ALA A 73 1.72 12.28 -8.21
N VAL A 74 3.03 12.45 -8.04
CA VAL A 74 3.69 13.76 -8.24
C VAL A 74 3.56 14.21 -9.70
N SER A 75 3.78 13.31 -10.67
CA SER A 75 3.57 13.63 -12.08
C SER A 75 2.12 14.01 -12.38
N THR A 76 1.14 13.30 -11.82
CA THR A 76 -0.29 13.64 -12.00
C THR A 76 -0.65 15.01 -11.42
N TRP A 77 -0.01 15.46 -10.33
CA TRP A 77 -0.30 16.77 -9.75
C TRP A 77 0.35 17.94 -10.51
N LEU A 78 1.41 17.67 -11.28
CA LEU A 78 2.18 18.69 -12.00
C LEU A 78 1.79 18.82 -13.47
N ASN A 79 0.94 17.93 -14.00
CA ASN A 79 0.36 18.01 -15.35
C ASN A 79 -1.06 18.57 -15.28
#